data_AF-A0A382J562-F1
#
_entry.id   AF-A0A382J562-F1
#
_cell.length_a   1.000
_cell.length_b   1.000
_cell.length_c   1.000
_cell.angle_alpha   90.00
_cell.angle_beta   90.00
_cell.angle_gamma   90.00
#
_symmetry.space_group_name_H-M   'P 1'
#
loop_
_entity.id
_entity.type
_entity.pdbx_description
1 polymer ?
#
loop_
_entity_poly.entity_id
_entity_poly.type
_entity_poly.pdbx_seq_one_letter_code
_entity_poly.pdbx_strand_id
1 'polypeptide(L)'
;MKLLLYVVSVLCLCAQVLAQDTAPTPIRVTEGPILGRPATDSMTLWVRTERQGEVVVFYGTDASKLDHTATFTTRGPEHDYTGTLTIDKLSPDTRYHYRIADHQLSGSFRTMPRAKDFKNPKGNP
;
A
#
# COMPACT_ATOMS: atom_id res chain seq x y z
N MET A 1 39.42 6.95 27.08
CA MET A 1 38.11 6.68 27.73
C MET A 1 36.97 7.53 27.16
N LYS A 2 37.12 8.84 26.96
CA LYS A 2 36.07 9.69 26.35
C LYS A 2 35.70 9.32 24.89
N LEU A 3 36.68 8.94 24.07
CA LEU A 3 36.46 8.50 22.68
C LEU A 3 35.64 7.19 22.60
N LEU A 4 35.82 6.28 23.56
CA LEU A 4 35.08 5.02 23.64
C LEU A 4 33.61 5.27 24.01
N LEU A 5 33.34 6.27 24.86
CA LEU A 5 31.96 6.68 25.19
C LEU A 5 31.22 7.24 23.97
N TYR A 6 31.85 8.08 23.14
CA TYR A 6 31.18 8.65 21.96
C TYR A 6 30.82 7.60 20.91
N VAL A 7 31.68 6.60 20.71
CA VAL A 7 31.43 5.50 19.75
C VAL A 7 30.24 4.63 20.20
N VAL A 8 30.13 4.35 21.51
CA VAL A 8 29.00 3.61 22.07
C VAL A 8 27.69 4.41 21.96
N SER A 9 27.72 5.72 22.18
CA SER A 9 26.55 6.59 22.04
C SER A 9 26.03 6.70 20.60
N VAL A 10 26.91 6.71 19.59
CA VAL A 10 26.53 6.73 18.17
C VAL A 10 25.92 5.39 17.74
N LEU A 11 26.47 4.26 18.21
CA LEU A 11 25.93 2.92 17.94
C LEU A 11 24.52 2.71 18.53
N CYS A 12 24.23 3.26 19.70
CA CYS A 12 22.89 3.21 20.31
C CYS A 12 21.85 4.02 19.52
N LEU A 13 22.21 5.19 18.96
CA LEU A 13 21.28 5.98 18.15
C LEU A 13 20.94 5.29 16.81
N CYS A 14 21.88 4.57 16.20
CA CYS A 14 21.62 3.81 14.97
C CYS A 14 20.68 2.61 15.20
N ALA A 15 20.73 1.97 16.37
CA ALA A 15 19.87 0.83 16.69
C ALA A 15 18.38 1.20 16.83
N GLN A 16 18.07 2.43 17.29
CA GLN A 16 16.67 2.87 17.43
C GLN A 16 15.97 3.11 16.10
N VAL A 17 16.72 3.41 15.03
CA VAL A 17 16.15 3.63 13.67
C VAL A 17 15.71 2.31 13.03
N LEU A 18 16.28 1.18 13.43
CA LEU A 18 15.95 -0.14 12.88
C LEU A 18 14.74 -0.81 13.56
N ALA A 19 14.21 -0.23 14.64
CA ALA A 19 13.20 -0.86 15.51
C ALA A 19 11.77 -0.33 15.33
N GLN A 20 11.42 0.24 14.17
CA GLN A 20 10.06 0.75 13.93
C GLN A 20 9.00 -0.37 13.78
N ASP A 21 9.40 -1.62 13.54
CA ASP A 21 8.48 -2.74 13.25
C ASP A 21 8.05 -3.57 14.48
N THR A 22 8.17 -3.02 15.70
CA THR A 22 7.95 -3.82 16.93
C THR A 22 6.53 -3.74 17.50
N ALA A 23 5.67 -2.85 16.99
CA ALA A 23 4.30 -2.73 17.46
C ALA A 23 3.41 -3.82 16.82
N PRO A 24 2.59 -4.55 17.60
CA PRO A 24 1.64 -5.50 17.04
C PRO A 24 0.70 -4.80 16.05
N THR A 25 0.56 -5.37 14.86
CA THR A 25 -0.37 -4.89 13.85
C THR A 25 -1.79 -5.20 14.31
N PRO A 26 -2.71 -4.21 14.42
CA PRO A 26 -4.05 -4.46 14.96
C PRO A 26 -4.83 -5.53 14.21
N ILE A 27 -4.64 -5.61 12.90
CA ILE A 27 -5.10 -6.71 12.04
C ILE A 27 -3.96 -7.14 11.15
N ARG A 28 -3.82 -8.44 10.89
CA ARG A 28 -2.88 -8.96 9.90
C ARG A 28 -3.60 -9.59 8.72
N VAL A 29 -3.08 -9.26 7.54
CA VAL A 29 -3.50 -9.86 6.27
C VAL A 29 -2.83 -11.22 6.13
N THR A 30 -3.64 -12.24 5.89
CA THR A 30 -3.19 -13.63 5.73
C THR A 30 -3.04 -14.01 4.26
N GLU A 31 -3.86 -13.42 3.38
CA GLU A 31 -3.80 -13.64 1.93
C GLU A 31 -4.01 -12.34 1.14
N GLY A 32 -3.30 -12.25 0.02
CA GLY A 32 -3.24 -11.05 -0.83
C GLY A 32 -2.13 -10.08 -0.40
N PRO A 33 -2.26 -8.78 -0.75
CA PRO A 33 -3.30 -8.20 -1.57
C PRO A 33 -3.26 -8.69 -3.03
N ILE A 34 -4.43 -9.05 -3.57
CA ILE A 34 -4.60 -9.36 -4.99
C ILE A 34 -5.19 -8.11 -5.67
N LEU A 35 -4.52 -7.66 -6.72
CA LEU A 35 -4.94 -6.50 -7.52
C LEU A 35 -5.94 -6.94 -8.60
N GLY A 36 -6.96 -6.12 -8.84
CA GLY A 36 -7.97 -6.39 -9.87
C GLY A 36 -8.79 -5.18 -10.25
N ARG A 37 -9.64 -5.36 -11.27
CA ARG A 37 -10.50 -4.31 -11.84
C ARG A 37 -9.73 -3.01 -12.17
N PRO A 38 -8.59 -3.07 -12.90
CA PRO A 38 -7.91 -1.86 -13.31
C PRO A 38 -8.86 -1.00 -14.15
N ALA A 39 -8.95 0.29 -13.82
CA ALA A 39 -9.62 1.29 -14.63
C ALA A 39 -8.67 2.44 -14.95
N THR A 40 -9.15 3.42 -15.71
CA THR A 40 -8.37 4.62 -15.99
C THR A 40 -8.12 5.48 -14.76
N ASP A 41 -8.90 5.29 -13.71
CA ASP A 41 -8.90 6.14 -12.51
C ASP A 41 -9.11 5.33 -11.22
N SER A 42 -9.00 4.01 -11.29
CA SER A 42 -9.14 3.16 -10.10
C SER A 42 -8.39 1.84 -10.19
N MET A 43 -8.19 1.24 -9.02
CA MET A 43 -7.68 -0.11 -8.81
C MET A 43 -8.37 -0.73 -7.60
N THR A 44 -8.74 -2.00 -7.69
CA THR A 44 -9.29 -2.75 -6.55
C THR A 44 -8.23 -3.65 -5.94
N LEU A 45 -8.12 -3.61 -4.61
CA LEU A 45 -7.38 -4.56 -3.79
C LEU A 45 -8.36 -5.53 -3.16
N TRP A 46 -8.02 -6.82 -3.16
CA TRP A 46 -8.69 -7.84 -2.38
C TRP A 46 -7.72 -8.39 -1.34
N VAL A 47 -8.19 -8.61 -0.12
CA VAL A 47 -7.42 -9.27 0.95
C VAL A 47 -8.30 -10.22 1.74
N ARG A 48 -7.63 -11.09 2.51
CA ARG A 48 -8.21 -11.81 3.64
C ARG A 48 -7.38 -11.56 4.90
N THR A 49 -8.05 -11.46 6.04
CA THR A 49 -7.43 -11.25 7.35
C THR A 49 -7.70 -12.42 8.30
N GLU A 50 -6.91 -12.52 9.36
CA GLU A 50 -7.03 -13.58 10.38
C GLU A 50 -8.34 -13.54 11.19
N ARG A 51 -9.01 -12.38 11.21
CA ARG A 51 -10.32 -12.11 11.82
C ARG A 51 -10.94 -10.90 11.15
N GLN A 52 -12.17 -10.55 11.49
CA GLN A 52 -12.76 -9.30 11.01
C GLN A 52 -11.99 -8.09 11.57
N GLY A 53 -11.63 -7.14 10.72
CA GLY A 53 -10.91 -5.94 11.15
C GLY A 53 -10.71 -4.91 10.04
N GLU A 54 -10.31 -3.70 10.45
CA GLU A 54 -9.98 -2.60 9.54
C GLU A 54 -8.57 -2.76 8.99
N VAL A 55 -8.44 -2.78 7.68
CA VAL A 55 -7.18 -2.78 6.94
C VAL A 55 -6.90 -1.37 6.44
N VAL A 56 -5.69 -0.88 6.70
CA VAL A 56 -5.20 0.42 6.26
C VAL A 56 -4.19 0.25 5.13
N VAL A 57 -4.40 0.97 4.03
CA VAL A 57 -3.53 0.98 2.84
C VAL A 57 -2.95 2.37 2.65
N PHE A 58 -1.65 2.49 2.75
CA PHE A 58 -0.91 3.67 2.33
C PHE A 58 -0.59 3.56 0.86
N TYR A 59 -0.74 4.64 0.10
CA TYR A 59 -0.41 4.66 -1.33
C TYR A 59 0.07 6.03 -1.80
N GLY A 60 0.73 6.08 -2.95
CA GLY A 60 1.28 7.30 -3.53
C GLY A 60 1.97 7.04 -4.85
N THR A 61 2.34 8.09 -5.58
CA THR A 61 3.09 7.97 -6.85
C THR A 61 4.60 7.88 -6.63
N ASP A 62 5.08 8.28 -5.45
CA ASP A 62 6.47 8.14 -5.01
C ASP A 62 6.59 6.95 -4.04
N ALA A 63 7.41 5.96 -4.40
CA ALA A 63 7.65 4.77 -3.58
C ALA A 63 8.25 5.09 -2.20
N SER A 64 8.97 6.21 -2.07
CA SER A 64 9.58 6.67 -0.83
C SER A 64 8.64 7.52 0.03
N LYS A 65 7.49 7.94 -0.54
CA LYS A 65 6.53 8.83 0.10
C LYS A 65 5.09 8.45 -0.28
N LEU A 66 4.51 7.56 0.51
CA LEU A 66 3.10 7.17 0.41
C LEU A 66 2.25 8.18 1.20
N ASP A 67 1.81 9.24 0.53
CA ASP A 67 1.13 10.40 1.10
C ASP A 67 -0.39 10.29 1.14
N HIS A 68 -0.96 9.22 0.59
CA HIS A 68 -2.39 8.93 0.66
C HIS A 68 -2.68 7.72 1.54
N THR A 69 -3.88 7.69 2.12
CA THR A 69 -4.38 6.60 2.95
C THR A 69 -5.79 6.22 2.53
N ALA A 70 -6.08 4.93 2.50
CA ALA A 70 -7.41 4.38 2.31
C ALA A 70 -7.64 3.24 3.31
N THR A 71 -8.88 3.06 3.77
CA THR A 71 -9.25 2.02 4.73
C THR A 71 -10.48 1.25 4.29
N PHE A 72 -10.60 0.02 4.74
CA PHE A 72 -11.80 -0.80 4.60
C PHE A 72 -11.82 -1.86 5.69
N THR A 73 -13.01 -2.34 6.04
CA THR A 73 -13.18 -3.42 7.00
C THR A 73 -13.43 -4.71 6.27
N THR A 74 -12.70 -5.78 6.62
CA THR A 74 -13.01 -7.11 6.12
C THR A 74 -14.37 -7.57 6.65
N ARG A 75 -14.97 -8.55 5.98
CA ARG A 75 -16.26 -9.12 6.39
C ARG A 75 -16.08 -10.14 7.52
N GLY A 76 -17.18 -10.67 8.05
CA GLY A 76 -17.15 -11.65 9.13
C GLY A 76 -16.79 -13.07 8.65
N PRO A 77 -16.84 -14.06 9.56
CA PRO A 77 -16.54 -15.47 9.25
C PRO A 77 -17.43 -16.04 8.14
N GLU A 78 -18.66 -15.56 8.00
CA GLU A 78 -19.61 -15.97 6.95
C GLU A 78 -19.14 -15.60 5.53
N HIS A 79 -18.14 -14.73 5.44
CA HIS A 79 -17.49 -14.32 4.19
C HIS A 79 -15.97 -14.57 4.23
N ASP A 80 -15.54 -15.50 5.07
CA ASP A 80 -14.15 -15.95 5.17
C ASP A 80 -13.15 -14.82 5.47
N TYR A 81 -13.60 -13.79 6.22
CA TYR A 81 -12.80 -12.61 6.58
C TYR A 81 -12.18 -11.86 5.38
N THR A 82 -12.84 -11.93 4.23
CA THR A 82 -12.41 -11.26 3.01
C THR A 82 -12.90 -9.83 2.94
N GLY A 83 -12.15 -8.96 2.26
CA GLY A 83 -12.58 -7.60 1.98
C GLY A 83 -12.01 -7.09 0.66
N THR A 84 -12.67 -6.07 0.11
CA THR A 84 -12.25 -5.40 -1.12
C THR A 84 -12.24 -3.89 -0.92
N LEU A 85 -11.18 -3.25 -1.41
CA LEU A 85 -11.03 -1.80 -1.44
C LEU A 85 -10.85 -1.35 -2.88
N THR A 86 -11.73 -0.49 -3.39
CA THR A 86 -11.50 0.23 -4.63
C THR A 86 -10.93 1.60 -4.29
N ILE A 87 -9.69 1.86 -4.72
CA ILE A 87 -9.09 3.18 -4.66
C ILE A 87 -9.47 3.91 -5.95
N ASP A 88 -10.22 5.00 -5.83
CA ASP A 88 -10.74 5.79 -6.96
C ASP A 88 -10.00 7.14 -7.15
N LYS A 89 -10.43 7.91 -8.15
CA LYS A 89 -9.91 9.26 -8.48
C LYS A 89 -8.40 9.27 -8.74
N LEU A 90 -7.85 8.17 -9.21
CA LEU A 90 -6.47 8.05 -9.60
C LEU A 90 -6.22 8.72 -10.96
N SER A 91 -5.00 9.19 -11.17
CA SER A 91 -4.58 9.67 -12.48
C SER A 91 -4.47 8.49 -13.47
N PRO A 92 -4.91 8.63 -14.74
CA PRO A 92 -4.71 7.61 -15.77
C PRO A 92 -3.24 7.39 -16.10
N ASP A 93 -2.94 6.21 -16.63
CA ASP A 93 -1.59 5.81 -17.04
C ASP A 93 -0.52 6.12 -15.99
N THR A 94 -0.86 6.01 -14.71
CA THR A 94 -0.02 6.46 -13.60
C THR A 94 0.33 5.28 -12.72
N ARG A 95 1.62 5.15 -12.39
CA ARG A 95 2.08 4.14 -11.44
C ARG A 95 1.83 4.64 -10.02
N TYR A 96 1.19 3.80 -9.22
CA TYR A 96 1.02 3.99 -7.80
C TYR A 96 1.73 2.86 -7.05
N HIS A 97 2.36 3.21 -5.95
CA HIS A 97 2.94 2.32 -4.96
C HIS A 97 1.98 2.21 -3.79
N TYR A 98 1.95 1.06 -3.13
CA TYR A 98 1.14 0.87 -1.94
C TYR A 98 1.87 0.02 -0.89
N ARG A 99 1.43 0.16 0.35
CA ARG A 99 1.85 -0.65 1.49
C ARG A 99 0.66 -0.83 2.45
N ILE A 100 0.48 -2.04 2.96
CA ILE A 100 -0.47 -2.31 4.03
C ILE A 100 0.17 -1.89 5.36
N ALA A 101 -0.62 -1.32 6.27
CA ALA A 101 -0.14 -0.89 7.58
C ALA A 101 0.39 -2.02 8.47
N ASP A 102 0.26 -3.29 8.07
CA ASP A 102 0.90 -4.41 8.75
C ASP A 102 2.40 -4.54 8.46
N HIS A 103 2.94 -3.65 7.61
CA HIS A 103 4.36 -3.56 7.22
C HIS A 103 4.91 -4.78 6.45
N GLN A 104 4.12 -5.84 6.28
CA GLN A 104 4.56 -7.07 5.62
C GLN A 104 4.31 -7.03 4.11
N LEU A 105 3.31 -6.27 3.67
CA LEU A 105 2.80 -6.33 2.30
C LEU A 105 2.91 -4.98 1.60
N SER A 106 3.58 -4.96 0.44
CA SER A 106 3.73 -3.78 -0.41
C SER A 106 3.83 -4.16 -1.88
N GLY A 107 3.62 -3.19 -2.76
CA GLY A 107 3.70 -3.40 -4.20
C GLY A 107 3.45 -2.14 -5.01
N SER A 108 3.18 -2.31 -6.29
CA SER A 108 2.77 -1.22 -7.17
C SER A 108 1.76 -1.69 -8.21
N PHE A 109 1.00 -0.76 -8.76
CA PHE A 109 0.13 -0.98 -9.90
C PHE A 109 0.16 0.23 -10.85
N ARG A 110 -0.36 0.07 -12.05
CA ARG A 110 -0.54 1.17 -13.01
C ARG A 110 -2.01 1.23 -13.42
N THR A 111 -2.60 2.40 -13.36
CA THR A 111 -3.94 2.64 -13.90
C THR A 111 -3.94 2.53 -15.42
N MET A 112 -5.09 2.22 -16.01
CA MET A 112 -5.21 2.13 -17.46
C MET A 112 -5.00 3.51 -18.11
N PRO A 113 -4.45 3.55 -19.34
CA PRO A 113 -4.42 4.78 -20.11
C PRO A 113 -5.83 5.22 -20.51
N ARG A 114 -6.04 6.54 -20.58
CA ARG A 114 -7.30 7.09 -21.06
C ARG A 114 -7.26 7.21 -22.58
N ALA A 115 -8.15 6.50 -23.27
CA ALA A 115 -8.16 6.41 -24.73
C ALA A 115 -8.11 7.76 -25.46
N LYS A 116 -8.78 8.80 -24.93
CA LYS A 116 -8.80 10.13 -25.54
C LYS A 116 -7.42 10.79 -25.64
N ASP A 117 -6.50 10.44 -24.75
CA ASP A 117 -5.15 11.02 -24.67
C ASP A 117 -4.23 10.42 -25.77
N PHE A 118 -4.68 9.34 -26.43
CA PHE A 118 -3.97 8.63 -27.50
C PHE A 118 -4.71 8.70 -28.85
N LYS A 119 -5.63 9.65 -29.02
CA LYS A 119 -6.28 9.89 -30.31
C LYS A 119 -5.26 10.41 -31.32
N ASN A 120 -5.20 9.78 -32.49
CA ASN A 120 -4.36 10.20 -33.60
C ASN A 120 -5.27 10.62 -34.76
N PRO A 121 -5.28 11.90 -35.18
CA PRO A 121 -6.20 12.37 -36.22
C PRO A 121 -6.14 11.61 -37.55
N LYS A 122 -5.01 10.95 -37.87
CA LYS A 122 -4.81 10.23 -39.13
C LYS A 122 -5.04 8.73 -39.01
N GLY A 123 -4.65 8.11 -37.88
CA GLY A 123 -4.63 6.66 -37.71
C GLY A 123 -5.60 6.10 -36.67
N ASN A 124 -6.17 6.96 -35.82
CA ASN A 124 -7.13 6.60 -34.77
C ASN A 124 -7.99 7.84 -34.39
N PRO A 125 -8.85 8.31 -35.31
CA PRO A 125 -9.67 9.51 -35.12
C PRO A 125 -10.71 9.38 -33.98
#